data_AF-A0A6V7IVQ9-F1
#
_entry.id   AF-A0A6V7IVQ9-F1
#
_cell.length_a   1.000
_cell.length_b   1.000
_cell.length_c   1.000
_cell.angle_alpha   90.00
_cell.angle_beta   90.00
_cell.angle_gamma   90.00
#
_symmetry.space_group_name_H-M   'P 1'
#
loop_
_entity.id
_entity.type
_entity.pdbx_description
1 polymer ?
#
loop_
_entity_poly.entity_id
_entity_poly.type
_entity_poly.pdbx_seq_one_letter_code
_entity_poly.pdbx_strand_id
1 'polypeptide(L)' 'GPIVFTYPHFYQSDETYQKGVVGLRPDAEKHQNFVDLEP' A
#
# COMPACT_ATOMS: atom_id res chain seq x y z
N GLY A 1 14.36 -15.04 -6.11
CA GLY A 1 13.63 -14.22 -7.09
C GLY A 1 13.76 -12.76 -6.72
N PRO A 2 13.34 -11.81 -7.58
CA PRO A 2 13.31 -10.39 -7.22
C PRO A 2 12.26 -10.16 -6.13
N ILE A 3 12.58 -9.27 -5.18
CA ILE A 3 11.68 -8.86 -4.09
C ILE A 3 11.36 -7.37 -4.30
N VAL A 4 10.08 -7.01 -4.19
CA VAL A 4 9.59 -5.64 -4.35
C VAL A 4 8.81 -5.24 -3.09
N PHE A 5 9.11 -4.05 -2.57
CA PHE A 5 8.42 -3.48 -1.42
C PHE A 5 7.34 -2.51 -1.88
N THR A 6 6.16 -2.61 -1.27
CA THR A 6 5.00 -1.74 -1.51
C THR A 6 4.25 -1.53 -0.21
N TYR A 7 3.34 -0.57 -0.17
CA TYR A 7 2.36 -0.51 0.90
C TYR A 7 1.31 -1.62 0.75
N PRO A 8 0.64 -2.03 1.84
CA PRO A 8 -0.43 -3.02 1.77
C PRO A 8 -1.46 -2.66 0.69
N HIS A 9 -1.92 -3.67 -0.05
CA HIS A 9 -2.86 -3.52 -1.16
C HIS A 9 -2.44 -2.53 -2.27
N PHE A 10 -1.13 -2.32 -2.46
CA PHE A 10 -0.61 -1.31 -3.41
C PHE A 10 -1.15 0.10 -3.12
N TYR A 11 -1.40 0.40 -1.83
CA TYR A 11 -1.75 1.74 -1.39
C TYR A 11 -0.66 2.74 -1.85
N GLN A 12 -1.09 3.92 -2.34
CA GLN A 12 -0.22 4.96 -2.93
C GLN A 12 0.60 4.53 -4.16
N SER A 13 0.37 3.35 -4.73
CA SER A 13 0.94 2.94 -6.02
C SER A 13 0.02 3.30 -7.17
N ASP A 14 0.52 3.23 -8.41
CA ASP A 14 -0.30 3.40 -9.61
C ASP A 14 -1.47 2.41 -9.65
N GLU A 15 -2.63 2.86 -10.14
CA GLU A 15 -3.86 2.06 -10.19
C GLU A 15 -3.72 0.78 -11.04
N THR A 16 -2.77 0.74 -11.98
CA THR A 16 -2.50 -0.44 -12.80
C THR A 16 -2.17 -1.66 -11.93
N TYR A 17 -1.44 -1.48 -10.83
CA TYR A 17 -1.11 -2.56 -9.91
C TYR A 17 -2.33 -3.06 -9.13
N GLN A 18 -3.26 -2.16 -8.81
CA GLN A 18 -4.50 -2.50 -8.11
C GLN A 18 -5.48 -3.26 -9.00
N LYS A 19 -5.48 -2.95 -10.31
CA LYS A 19 -6.30 -3.63 -11.32
C LYS A 19 -5.76 -5.01 -11.72
N GLY A 20 -4.48 -5.29 -11.43
CA GLY A 20 -3.82 -6.53 -11.81
C GLY A 20 -4.13 -7.74 -10.93
N VAL A 21 -4.70 -7.54 -9.73
CA VAL A 21 -4.96 -8.62 -8.76
C VAL A 21 -6.35 -8.46 -8.13
N VAL A 22 -7.14 -9.52 -8.17
CA VAL A 22 -8.47 -9.55 -7.55
C VAL A 22 -8.34 -9.48 -6.02
N GLY A 23 -9.13 -8.61 -5.40
CA GLY A 23 -9.23 -8.50 -3.93
C GLY A 23 -8.41 -7.36 -3.33
N LEU A 24 -7.72 -6.55 -4.14
CA LEU A 24 -7.03 -5.37 -3.64
C LEU A 24 -8.03 -4.28 -3.22
N ARG A 25 -7.85 -3.74 -2.01
CA ARG A 25 -8.71 -2.71 -1.39
C ARG A 25 -7.83 -1.69 -0.66
N PRO A 26 -7.16 -0.77 -1.36
CA PRO A 26 -6.37 0.28 -0.72
C PRO A 26 -7.27 1.14 0.18
N ASP A 27 -6.74 1.54 1.33
CA ASP A 27 -7.46 2.20 2.42
C ASP A 27 -6.43 2.98 3.22
N ALA A 28 -6.62 4.30 3.36
CA ALA A 28 -5.63 5.15 4.00
C ALA A 28 -5.48 4.85 5.49
N GLU A 29 -6.58 4.60 6.20
CA GLU A 29 -6.57 4.34 7.64
C GLU A 29 -5.83 3.04 7.96
N LYS A 30 -5.98 2.02 7.09
CA LYS A 30 -5.39 0.69 7.31
C LYS A 30 -4.00 0.50 6.71
N HIS A 31 -3.67 1.21 5.64
CA HIS A 31 -2.52 0.89 4.79
C HIS A 31 -1.49 2.01 4.68
N GLN A 32 -1.70 3.15 5.35
CA GLN A 32 -0.64 4.13 5.55
C GLN A 32 0.29 3.70 6.69
N ASN A 33 1.57 4.03 6.56
CA ASN A 33 2.48 3.99 7.70
C ASN A 33 2.47 5.37 8.36
N PHE A 34 2.49 5.39 9.70
CA PHE A 34 2.63 6.61 10.48
C PHE A 34 3.67 6.40 11.57
N VAL A 35 4.25 7.51 12.02
CA VAL A 35 5.14 7.56 13.17
C VAL A 35 4.69 8.77 13.98
N ASP A 36 4.24 8.52 15.21
CA ASP A 36 3.92 9.60 16.14
C ASP A 36 5.21 10.04 16.83
N LEU A 37 5.54 11.33 16.68
CA LEU A 37 6.73 11.93 17.28
C LEU A 37 6.28 12.92 18.37
N GLU A 38 6.75 12.70 19.59
CA GLU A 38 6.66 13.68 20.66
C GLU A 38 7.88 14.62 20.59
N PRO A 39 7.69 15.95 20.67
CA PRO A 39 8.76 16.94 20.54
C PRO A 39 9.74 16.97 21.73
#